data_AF-A0A373LPV3-F1
#
_entry.id   AF-A0A373LPV3-F1
#
_cell.length_a   1.000
_cell.length_b   1.000
_cell.length_c   1.000
_cell.angle_alpha   90.00
_cell.angle_beta   90.00
_cell.angle_gamma   90.00
#
_symmetry.space_group_name_H-M   'P 1'
#
loop_
_entity.id
_entity.type
_entity.pdbx_description
1 polymer ?
#
loop_
_entity_poly.entity_id
_entity_poly.type
_entity_poly.pdbx_seq_one_letter_code
_entity_poly.pdbx_strand_id
1 'polypeptide(L)' 'MPYTEASKRATLKYMKKLKRIPLDMQIPQYSRLKAYCDHKGKPVNTVIKEIIFEKIDSEMGEDWKN' A
#
# COMPACT_ATOMS: atom_id res chain seq x y z
N MET A 1 14.85 -20.36 3.32
CA MET A 1 15.19 -20.08 4.74
C MET A 1 14.05 -20.56 5.63
N PRO A 2 14.27 -21.46 6.58
CA PRO A 2 13.23 -21.89 7.51
C PRO A 2 12.93 -20.74 8.48
N TYR A 3 11.73 -20.15 8.37
CA TYR A 3 11.29 -19.08 9.25
C TYR A 3 11.25 -19.58 10.70
N THR A 4 12.12 -19.02 11.55
CA THR A 4 12.08 -19.21 13.00
C THR A 4 10.70 -18.81 13.54
N GLU A 5 10.22 -19.48 14.59
CA GLU A 5 8.91 -19.20 15.17
C GLU A 5 8.76 -17.74 15.61
N ALA A 6 9.87 -17.10 16.01
CA ALA A 6 9.95 -15.67 16.30
C ALA A 6 9.59 -14.79 15.09
N SER A 7 10.09 -15.13 13.89
CA SER A 7 9.78 -14.38 12.65
C SER A 7 8.31 -14.50 12.26
N LYS A 8 7.69 -15.68 12.46
CA LYS A 8 6.25 -15.87 12.25
C LYS A 8 5.42 -15.02 13.21
N ARG A 9 5.77 -14.99 14.50
CA ARG A 9 5.07 -14.16 15.51
C ARG A 9 5.18 -12.67 15.20
N ALA A 10 6.36 -12.19 14.77
CA ALA A 10 6.56 -10.80 14.39
C ALA A 10 5.69 -10.41 13.18
N THR A 11 5.66 -11.26 12.15
CA THR A 11 4.84 -11.08 10.95
C THR A 11 3.34 -11.01 11.31
N LEU A 12 2.85 -11.93 12.15
CA LEU A 12 1.46 -11.93 12.61
C LEU A 12 1.11 -10.68 13.42
N LYS A 13 2.00 -10.21 14.29
CA LYS A 13 1.80 -8.98 15.07
C LYS A 13 1.74 -7.74 14.19
N TYR A 14 2.56 -7.69 13.14
CA TYR A 14 2.54 -6.61 12.14
C TYR A 14 1.25 -6.63 11.32
N MET A 15 0.83 -7.81 10.83
CA MET A 15 -0.41 -7.96 10.07
C MET A 15 -1.65 -7.51 10.85
N LYS A 16 -1.70 -7.75 12.17
CA LYS A 16 -2.80 -7.29 13.04
C LYS A 16 -2.92 -5.77 13.16
N LYS A 17 -1.86 -5.01 12.88
CA LYS A 17 -1.87 -3.54 12.91
C LYS A 17 -2.38 -2.90 11.61
N LEU A 18 -2.51 -3.68 10.54
CA LEU A 18 -2.92 -3.17 9.23
C LEU A 18 -4.45 -3.21 9.11
N LYS A 19 -5.05 -2.07 8.77
CA LYS A 19 -6.45 -1.99 8.34
C LYS A 19 -6.50 -2.14 6.80
N ARG A 20 -7.40 -2.99 6.30
CA ARG A 20 -7.66 -3.14 4.86
C ARG A 20 -8.68 -2.09 4.43
N ILE A 21 -8.41 -1.43 3.31
CA ILE A 21 -9.35 -0.48 2.68
C ILE A 21 -9.97 -1.22 1.49
N PRO A 22 -11.27 -1.58 1.52
CA PRO A 22 -11.95 -2.11 0.35
C PRO A 22 -12.14 -0.97 -0.66
N LEU A 23 -11.67 -1.18 -1.90
CA LEU A 23 -11.80 -0.21 -2.99
C LEU A 23 -12.39 -0.92 -4.21
N ASP A 24 -13.64 -0.60 -4.54
CA ASP A 24 -14.28 -1.06 -5.76
C ASP A 24 -13.92 -0.13 -6.91
N MET A 25 -13.42 -0.71 -8.01
CA MET A 25 -13.02 0.03 -9.20
C MET A 25 -13.61 -0.61 -10.44
N GLN A 26 -13.85 0.21 -11.47
CA GLN A 26 -14.18 -0.34 -12.78
C GLN A 26 -12.95 -1.04 -13.38
N ILE A 27 -13.17 -2.18 -14.03
CA ILE A 27 -12.14 -2.96 -14.74
C ILE A 27 -11.22 -2.09 -15.63
N PRO A 28 -11.73 -1.16 -16.47
CA PRO A 28 -10.87 -0.32 -17.30
C PRO A 28 -9.98 0.63 -16.47
N GLN A 29 -10.50 1.18 -15.37
CA GLN A 29 -9.73 2.04 -14.47
C GLN A 29 -8.62 1.24 -13.76
N TYR A 30 -8.94 0.01 -13.33
CA TYR A 30 -7.97 -0.90 -12.73
C TYR A 30 -6.87 -1.27 -13.71
N SER A 31 -7.23 -1.58 -14.96
CA SER A 31 -6.25 -1.90 -16.01
C SER A 31 -5.27 -0.75 -16.25
N ARG A 32 -5.79 0.50 -16.31
CA ARG A 32 -4.95 1.69 -16.45
C ARG A 32 -4.04 1.90 -15.24
N LEU A 33 -4.56 1.71 -14.03
CA LEU A 33 -3.76 1.80 -12.80
C LEU A 33 -2.67 0.74 -12.78
N LYS A 34 -3.00 -0.50 -13.16
CA LYS A 34 -2.05 -1.60 -13.22
C LYS A 34 -0.93 -1.31 -14.22
N ALA A 35 -1.24 -0.83 -15.42
CA ALA A 35 -0.24 -0.44 -16.42
C ALA A 35 0.71 0.66 -15.90
N TYR A 36 0.18 1.64 -15.15
CA TYR A 36 1.00 2.66 -14.50
C TYR A 36 1.92 2.07 -13.42
N CYS A 37 1.41 1.14 -12.62
CA CYS A 37 2.17 0.44 -11.58
C CYS A 37 3.28 -0.43 -12.18
N ASP A 38 2.97 -1.15 -13.26
CA ASP A 38 3.92 -1.99 -14.00
C ASP A 38 5.05 -1.14 -14.60
N HIS A 39 4.73 0.02 -15.18
CA HIS A 39 5.74 0.97 -15.69
C HIS A 39 6.64 1.53 -14.57
N LYS A 40 6.10 1.75 -13.37
CA LYS A 40 6.88 2.21 -12.21
C LYS A 40 7.60 1.09 -11.46
N GLY A 41 7.33 -0.18 -11.78
CA GLY A 41 7.87 -1.34 -11.04
C GLY A 41 7.40 -1.41 -9.58
N LYS A 42 6.26 -0.79 -9.24
CA LYS A 42 5.73 -0.75 -7.87
C LYS A 42 4.42 -1.53 -7.76
N PRO A 43 4.14 -2.22 -6.65
CA PRO A 43 2.85 -2.85 -6.42
C PRO A 43 1.71 -1.82 -6.37
N VAL A 44 0.54 -2.20 -6.87
CA VAL A 44 -0.67 -1.35 -6.88
C VAL A 44 -0.98 -0.77 -5.50
N ASN A 45 -0.91 -1.60 -4.46
CA ASN A 45 -1.15 -1.14 -3.07
C ASN A 45 -0.15 -0.07 -2.61
N THR A 46 1.11 -0.16 -3.04
CA THR A 46 2.13 0.84 -2.69
C THR A 46 1.84 2.16 -3.40
N VAL A 47 1.51 2.11 -4.69
CA VAL A 47 1.19 3.30 -5.49
C VAL A 47 -0.06 3.99 -4.96
N ILE A 48 -1.11 3.24 -4.62
CA ILE A 48 -2.33 3.80 -4.02
C ILE A 48 -2.00 4.49 -2.70
N LYS A 49 -1.20 3.85 -1.83
CA LYS A 49 -0.76 4.47 -0.56
C LYS A 49 -0.01 5.77 -0.80
N GLU A 50 0.98 5.76 -1.69
CA GLU A 50 1.77 6.95 -2.02
C GLU A 50 0.87 8.10 -2.47
N ILE A 51 -0.08 7.85 -3.39
CA ILE A 51 -0.99 8.87 -3.90
C ILE A 51 -1.91 9.42 -2.79
N ILE A 52 -2.46 8.54 -1.94
CA ILE A 52 -3.36 8.96 -0.85
C ILE A 52 -2.60 9.84 0.15
N PHE A 53 -1.43 9.40 0.60
CA PHE A 53 -0.66 10.17 1.58
C PHE A 53 -0.09 11.45 0.97
N GLU A 54 0.43 11.43 -0.25
CA GLU A 54 0.88 12.66 -0.94
C GLU A 54 -0.26 13.70 -1.05
N LYS A 55 -1.49 13.25 -1.30
CA LYS A 55 -2.66 14.12 -1.36
C LYS A 55 -3.05 14.67 0.01
N ILE A 56 -3.05 13.83 1.05
CA ILE A 56 -3.34 14.24 2.43
C ILE A 56 -2.29 15.22 2.92
N ASP A 57 -1.01 14.92 2.73
CA ASP A 57 0.11 15.74 3.16
C ASP A 57 0.07 17.12 2.51
N SER A 58 -0.25 17.16 1.21
CA SER A 58 -0.43 18.43 0.49
C SER A 58 -1.61 19.26 1.02
N GLU A 59 -2.62 18.64 1.61
CA GLU A 59 -3.83 19.33 2.11
C GLU A 59 -3.74 19.67 3.60
N MET A 60 -3.08 18.83 4.39
CA MET A 60 -2.98 18.95 5.86
C MET A 60 -1.63 19.48 6.34
N GLY A 61 -0.62 19.56 5.47
CA GLY A 61 0.71 20.07 5.83
C GLY A 61 1.49 19.16 6.79
N GLU A 62 1.06 17.91 6.95
CA GLU A 62 1.79 16.87 7.67
C GLU A 62 2.59 16.04 6.68
N ASP A 63 3.83 15.68 7.02
CA ASP A 63 4.73 14.92 6.15
C ASP A 63 4.66 13.44 6.59
N TRP A 64 3.98 12.56 5.85
CA TRP A 64 3.72 11.16 6.28
C TRP A 64 4.99 10.32 6.45
N LYS A 65 6.12 10.83 5.94
CA LYS A 65 7.44 10.20 6.02
C LYS A 65 8.22 10.58 7.28
N ASN A 66 7.73 11.53 8.09
CA ASN A 66 8.29 11.88 9.41
C ASN A 66 7.65 11.07 10.53
#